data_AF-A0A351SGZ9-F1
#
_entry.id   AF-A0A351SGZ9-F1
#
_cell.length_a   1.000
_cell.length_b   1.000
_cell.length_c   1.000
_cell.angle_alpha   90.00
_cell.angle_beta   90.00
_cell.angle_gamma   90.00
#
_symmetry.space_group_name_H-M   'P 1'
#
loop_
_entity.id
_entity.type
_entity.pdbx_description
1 polymer ?
#
loop_
_entity_poly.entity_id
_entity_poly.type
_entity_poly.pdbx_seq_one_letter_code
_entity_poly.pdbx_strand_id
1 'polypeptide(L)' 'DALQFHEEHGEVCPAGWNQGDSGMKDTPAGVADYLSKNADKL' A
#
# COMPACT_ATOMS: atom_id res chain seq x y z
N ASP A 1 6.01 -12.11 -4.16
CA ASP A 1 6.53 -10.73 -3.98
C ASP A 1 5.66 -9.90 -3.03
N ALA A 2 4.34 -9.81 -3.22
CA ALA A 2 3.44 -9.14 -2.26
C ALA A 2 3.44 -9.74 -0.83
N LEU A 3 3.48 -11.08 -0.73
CA LEU A 3 3.56 -11.75 0.58
C LEU A 3 4.86 -11.42 1.32
N GLN A 4 6.00 -11.43 0.61
CA GLN A 4 7.29 -11.03 1.19
C GLN A 4 7.30 -9.55 1.58
N PHE A 5 6.75 -8.66 0.75
CA PHE A 5 6.63 -7.24 1.08
C PHE A 5 5.80 -7.03 2.36
N HIS A 6 4.71 -7.78 2.53
CA HIS A 6 3.92 -7.74 3.75
C HIS A 6 4.69 -8.27 4.97
N GLU A 7 5.44 -9.35 4.82
CA GLU A 7 6.25 -9.93 5.90
C GLU A 7 7.45 -9.04 6.29
N GLU A 8 8.09 -8.37 5.32
CA GLU A 8 9.26 -7.52 5.55
C GLU A 8 8.91 -6.10 6.02
N HIS A 9 7.86 -5.48 5.46
CA HIS A 9 7.49 -4.10 5.75
C HIS A 9 6.32 -3.99 6.75
N GLY A 10 5.56 -5.06 6.96
CA GLY A 10 4.31 -5.02 7.74
C GLY A 10 3.21 -4.19 7.08
N GLU A 11 3.38 -3.83 5.81
CA GLU A 11 2.42 -3.03 5.03
C GLU A 11 1.59 -3.95 4.13
N VAL A 12 0.35 -3.55 3.84
CA VAL A 12 -0.54 -4.30 2.95
C VAL A 12 -0.35 -3.85 1.51
N CYS A 13 -0.51 -4.80 0.58
CA CYS A 13 -0.43 -4.54 -0.85
C CYS A 13 -1.82 -4.06 -1.35
N PRO A 14 -1.95 -2.80 -1.80
CA PRO A 14 -3.20 -2.28 -2.36
C PRO A 14 -3.56 -2.94 -3.71
N ALA A 15 -4.79 -2.71 -4.18
CA ALA A 15 -5.27 -3.32 -5.42
C ALA A 15 -4.39 -2.90 -6.62
N GLY A 16 -3.91 -3.87 -7.39
CA GLY A 16 -3.03 -3.63 -8.55
C GLY A 16 -1.56 -3.36 -8.20
N TRP A 17 -1.16 -3.54 -6.94
CA TRP A 17 0.22 -3.37 -6.50
C TRP A 17 1.21 -4.28 -7.25
N ASN A 18 2.31 -3.70 -7.71
CA ASN A 18 3.45 -4.41 -8.29
C ASN A 18 4.72 -4.17 -7.45
N GLN A 19 5.72 -5.01 -7.66
CA GLN A 19 7.00 -4.89 -6.97
C GLN A 19 7.66 -3.53 -7.26
N GLY A 20 7.83 -2.71 -6.21
CA GLY A 20 8.33 -1.33 -6.31
C GLY A 20 7.26 -0.27 -6.05
N ASP A 21 5.98 -0.63 -6.05
CA ASP A 21 4.91 0.28 -5.65
C ASP A 21 4.86 0.47 -4.13
N SER A 22 4.36 1.62 -3.68
CA SER A 22 4.21 1.90 -2.26
C SER A 22 3.16 1.01 -1.62
N GLY A 23 3.50 0.44 -0.45
CA GLY A 23 2.56 -0.24 0.42
C GLY A 23 1.53 0.71 1.03
N MET A 24 0.50 0.14 1.63
CA MET A 24 -0.49 0.86 2.41
C MET A 24 -0.48 0.32 3.85
N LYS A 25 -0.56 1.20 4.84
CA LYS A 25 -0.75 0.76 6.23
C LYS A 25 -2.21 0.34 6.44
N ASP A 26 -2.42 -0.77 7.14
CA ASP A 26 -3.73 -1.37 7.45
C ASP A 26 -4.54 -0.61 8.51
N THR A 27 -4.29 0.69 8.66
CA THR A 27 -4.97 1.56 9.63
C THR A 27 -5.83 2.58 8.88
N PRO A 28 -6.92 3.10 9.48
CA PRO A 28 -7.76 4.12 8.83
C PRO A 28 -6.97 5.36 8.39
N ALA A 29 -5.98 5.78 9.19
CA ALA A 29 -5.08 6.88 8.83
C ALA A 29 -4.15 6.52 7.67
N GLY A 30 -3.63 5.28 7.64
CA GLY A 30 -2.81 4.77 6.56
C GLY A 30 -3.53 4.69 5.23
N VAL A 31 -4.79 4.23 5.25
CA VAL A 31 -5.66 4.20 4.06
C VAL A 31 -5.95 5.62 3.58
N ALA A 32 -6.28 6.55 4.47
CA ALA A 32 -6.54 7.95 4.10
C ALA A 32 -5.30 8.63 3.49
N ASP A 33 -4.11 8.39 4.05
CA ASP A 33 -2.84 8.91 3.53
C ASP A 33 -2.50 8.29 2.16
N TYR A 34 -2.68 6.97 2.01
CA TYR A 34 -2.47 6.27 0.74
C TYR A 34 -3.41 6.77 -0.35
N LEU A 35 -4.70 6.92 -0.05
CA LEU A 35 -5.70 7.44 -1.00
C LEU A 35 -5.43 8.90 -1.35
N SER A 36 -5.02 9.73 -0.39
CA SER A 36 -4.69 11.14 -0.65
C SER A 36 -3.47 11.29 -1.56
N LYS A 37 -2.46 10.43 -1.40
CA LYS A 37 -1.24 10.42 -2.23
C LYS A 37 -1.44 9.81 -3.62
N ASN A 38 -2.39 8.89 -3.76
CA ASN A 38 -2.68 8.20 -5.02
C ASN A 38 -4.00 8.65 -5.66
N ALA A 39 -4.59 9.74 -5.19
CA ALA A 39 -5.87 10.26 -5.68
C ALA A 39 -5.85 10.53 -7.19
N ASP A 40 -4.71 10.96 -7.73
CA ASP A 40 -4.54 11.23 -9.16
C ASP A 40 -4.37 9.95 -10.03
N LYS A 41 -4.18 8.80 -9.39
CA LYS A 41 -3.96 7.48 -10.03
C LYS A 41 -5.18 6.55 -9.92
N LEU A 42 -6.23 6.96 -9.22
CA LEU A 42 -7.53 6.29 -9.13
C LEU A 42 -8.44 6.76 -10.26
#